data_AF-A0A1E7XIW4-F1
#
_entry.id   AF-A0A1E7XIW4-F1
#
_cell.length_a   1.000
_cell.length_b   1.000
_cell.length_c   1.000
_cell.angle_alpha   90.00
_cell.angle_beta   90.00
_cell.angle_gamma   90.00
#
_symmetry.space_group_name_H-M   'P 1'
#
loop_
_entity.id
_entity.type
_entity.pdbx_description
1 polymer ?
#
loop_
_entity_poly.entity_id
_entity_poly.type
_entity_poly.pdbx_seq_one_letter_code
_entity_poly.pdbx_strand_id
1 'polypeptide(L)'
;MNHIYIIWYDDTTYGAAVRKISKIEKLKLQFKQHPVPKDLTFHDLRTLLEHYGCTFYNDNGGSHYTISTPHEKYPTTFSDHGILKNYQIKLALKILDELESEDKK
;
A
#
# COMPACT_ATOMS: atom_id res chain seq x y z
N MET A 1 7.90 17.75 5.57
CA MET A 1 6.77 16.83 5.84
C MET A 1 5.52 17.40 5.18
N ASN A 2 5.04 16.77 4.09
CA ASN A 2 3.80 17.19 3.41
C ASN A 2 2.60 16.52 4.08
N HIS A 3 1.64 17.32 4.53
CA HIS A 3 0.43 16.86 5.20
C HIS A 3 -0.74 16.87 4.22
N ILE A 4 -1.61 15.86 4.30
CA ILE A 4 -2.81 15.74 3.46
C ILE A 4 -4.03 15.64 4.37
N TYR A 5 -5.09 16.36 4.01
CA TYR A 5 -6.35 16.43 4.75
C TYR A 5 -7.44 15.67 4.00
N ILE A 6 -8.19 14.81 4.69
CA ILE A 6 -9.40 14.15 4.14
C ILE A 6 -10.61 14.68 4.90
N ILE A 7 -11.68 15.00 4.15
CA ILE A 7 -12.98 15.42 4.69
C ILE A 7 -13.89 14.19 4.74
N TRP A 8 -14.44 13.90 5.92
CA TRP A 8 -15.52 12.94 6.09
C TRP A 8 -16.83 13.68 6.35
N TYR A 9 -17.93 13.20 5.76
CA TYR A 9 -19.27 13.68 6.04
C TYR A 9 -19.97 12.62 6.89
N ASP A 10 -20.41 13.00 8.08
CA ASP A 10 -21.26 12.17 8.94
C ASP A 10 -22.71 12.67 8.81
N ASP A 11 -23.66 11.76 8.61
CA ASP A 11 -25.03 12.05 8.17
C ASP A 11 -25.88 12.78 9.24
N THR A 12 -25.36 12.98 10.45
CA THR A 12 -26.16 13.49 11.59
C THR A 12 -25.71 14.82 12.18
N THR A 13 -24.61 15.41 11.72
CA THR A 13 -24.24 16.80 12.07
C THR A 13 -23.47 17.46 10.93
N TYR A 14 -23.83 18.69 10.56
CA TYR A 14 -23.07 19.53 9.64
C TYR A 14 -21.71 19.91 10.27
N GLY A 15 -20.76 18.97 10.26
CA GLY A 15 -19.40 19.16 10.74
C GLY A 15 -18.43 18.35 9.90
N ALA A 16 -17.69 19.02 9.01
CA ALA A 16 -16.57 18.40 8.31
C ALA A 16 -15.45 18.10 9.31
N ALA A 17 -15.30 16.84 9.71
CA ALA A 17 -14.17 16.42 10.53
C ALA A 17 -12.93 16.28 9.65
N VAL A 18 -11.99 17.22 9.77
CA VAL A 18 -10.71 17.16 9.06
C VAL A 18 -9.73 16.32 9.87
N ARG A 19 -9.52 15.06 9.47
CA ARG A 19 -8.47 14.22 10.06
C ARG A 19 -7.15 14.45 9.31
N LYS A 20 -6.12 14.81 10.06
CA LYS A 20 -4.74 14.84 9.57
C LYS A 20 -4.26 13.40 9.39
N ILE A 21 -3.88 13.03 8.18
CA ILE A 21 -3.31 11.71 7.89
C ILE A 21 -1.94 11.85 7.24
N SER A 22 -1.07 10.87 7.49
CA SER A 22 0.21 10.76 6.81
C SER A 22 0.04 10.36 5.34
N LYS A 23 1.09 10.59 4.53
CA LYS A 23 1.13 10.14 3.13
C LYS A 23 0.93 8.62 3.02
N ILE A 24 1.52 7.85 3.95
CA ILE A 24 1.42 6.39 3.97
C ILE A 24 -0.01 5.94 4.33
N GLU A 25 -0.63 6.55 5.34
CA GLU A 25 -2.03 6.26 5.68
C GLU A 25 -2.97 6.54 4.51
N LYS A 26 -2.78 7.68 3.82
CA LYS A 26 -3.55 7.99 2.61
C LYS A 26 -3.40 6.90 1.56
N LEU A 27 -2.16 6.50 1.31
CA LEU A 27 -1.83 5.54 0.27
C LEU A 27 -2.42 4.16 0.63
N LYS A 28 -2.29 3.72 1.88
CA LYS A 28 -3.00 2.54 2.41
C LYS A 28 -4.51 2.60 2.19
N LEU A 29 -5.14 3.74 2.47
CA LEU A 29 -6.58 3.92 2.24
C LEU A 29 -6.92 3.75 0.76
N GLN A 30 -6.12 4.29 -0.15
CA GLN A 30 -6.33 4.09 -1.60
C GLN A 30 -6.25 2.61 -2.00
N PHE A 31 -5.31 1.84 -1.45
CA PHE A 31 -5.23 0.39 -1.70
C PHE A 31 -6.43 -0.38 -1.14
N LYS A 32 -7.02 0.05 -0.02
CA LYS A 32 -8.19 -0.58 0.62
C LYS A 32 -9.54 -0.04 0.11
N GLN A 33 -9.56 0.93 -0.81
CA GLN A 33 -10.80 1.52 -1.36
C GLN A 33 -11.53 0.54 -2.28
N HIS A 34 -12.87 0.65 -2.30
CA HIS A 34 -13.74 -0.10 -3.20
C HIS A 34 -14.66 0.86 -3.97
N PRO A 35 -14.55 0.94 -5.31
CA PRO A 35 -13.57 0.27 -6.16
C PRO A 35 -12.15 0.77 -5.94
N VAL A 36 -11.14 -0.09 -6.16
CA VAL A 36 -9.74 0.32 -6.06
C VAL A 36 -9.41 1.33 -7.17
N PRO A 37 -8.71 2.44 -6.88
CA PRO A 37 -8.29 3.40 -7.90
C PRO A 37 -7.42 2.74 -8.98
N LYS A 38 -7.65 3.13 -10.25
CA LYS A 38 -6.97 2.54 -11.42
C LYS A 38 -5.60 3.16 -11.73
N ASP A 39 -5.18 4.14 -10.95
CA ASP A 39 -3.97 4.94 -11.13
C ASP A 39 -2.86 4.59 -10.13
N LEU A 40 -3.07 3.58 -9.28
CA LEU A 40 -2.03 3.10 -8.35
C LEU A 40 -0.85 2.51 -9.12
N THR A 41 0.35 2.99 -8.79
CA THR A 41 1.59 2.60 -9.48
C THR A 41 2.44 1.62 -8.67
N PHE A 42 3.38 0.95 -9.33
CA PHE A 42 4.40 0.14 -8.65
C PHE A 42 5.19 0.96 -7.62
N HIS A 43 5.45 2.24 -7.90
CA HIS A 43 6.14 3.12 -6.95
C HIS A 43 5.31 3.37 -5.68
N ASP A 44 3.99 3.52 -5.80
CA ASP A 44 3.09 3.65 -4.66
C ASP A 44 3.11 2.38 -3.81
N LEU A 45 2.99 1.22 -4.46
CA LEU A 45 3.09 -0.09 -3.80
C LEU A 45 4.41 -0.24 -3.05
N ARG A 46 5.53 0.06 -3.72
CA ARG A 46 6.87 -0.04 -3.14
C ARG A 46 7.00 0.85 -1.91
N THR A 47 6.60 2.12 -2.04
CA THR A 47 6.61 3.08 -0.93
C THR A 47 5.79 2.58 0.27
N LEU A 48 4.63 1.95 0.00
CA LEU A 48 3.80 1.37 1.04
C LEU A 48 4.50 0.22 1.74
N LEU A 49 4.94 -0.80 0.99
CA LEU A 49 5.49 -2.03 1.57
C LEU A 49 6.84 -1.79 2.25
N GLU A 50 7.70 -0.91 1.71
CA GLU A 50 8.95 -0.52 2.37
C GLU A 50 8.68 0.16 3.72
N HIS A 51 7.60 0.93 3.86
CA HIS A 51 7.21 1.50 5.15
C HIS A 51 6.84 0.43 6.19
N TYR A 52 6.29 -0.70 5.75
CA TYR A 52 5.97 -1.85 6.61
C TYR A 52 7.15 -2.85 6.74
N GLY A 53 8.36 -2.46 6.34
CA GLY A 53 9.57 -3.25 6.55
C GLY A 53 9.90 -4.27 5.47
N CYS A 54 9.18 -4.27 4.34
CA CYS A 54 9.53 -5.10 3.18
C CYS A 54 10.76 -4.55 2.45
N THR A 55 11.58 -5.43 1.89
CA THR A 55 12.73 -5.05 1.06
C THR A 55 12.55 -5.54 -0.37
N PHE A 56 12.86 -4.68 -1.35
CA PHE A 56 12.77 -4.99 -2.78
C PHE A 56 14.17 -5.20 -3.36
N TYR A 57 14.34 -6.31 -4.07
CA TYR A 57 15.58 -6.70 -4.75
C TYR A 57 15.34 -6.78 -6.26
N ASN A 58 16.34 -6.38 -7.04
CA ASN A 58 16.31 -6.46 -8.50
C ASN A 58 17.73 -6.74 -9.00
N ASP A 59 18.18 -7.98 -8.80
CA ASP A 59 19.56 -8.37 -9.09
C ASP A 59 19.86 -8.42 -10.59
N ASN A 60 18.83 -8.53 -11.43
CA ASN A 60 18.97 -8.69 -12.88
C ASN A 60 18.76 -7.39 -13.67
N GLY A 61 18.51 -6.25 -13.00
CA GLY A 61 18.30 -4.95 -13.65
C GLY A 61 17.05 -4.89 -14.56
N GLY A 62 16.10 -5.79 -14.37
CA GLY A 62 14.90 -5.91 -15.20
C GLY A 62 13.70 -5.14 -14.63
N SER A 63 12.53 -5.37 -15.21
CA SER A 63 11.26 -4.82 -14.69
C SER A 63 10.64 -5.70 -13.60
N HIS A 64 11.37 -6.66 -13.03
CA HIS A 64 10.85 -7.58 -12.02
C HIS A 64 11.61 -7.38 -10.72
N TYR A 65 10.87 -7.11 -9.65
CA TYR A 65 11.38 -6.91 -8.30
C TYR A 65 10.91 -8.04 -7.41
N THR A 66 11.85 -8.65 -6.71
CA THR A 66 11.57 -9.67 -5.71
C THR A 66 11.46 -9.00 -4.36
N ILE A 67 10.38 -9.27 -3.63
CA ILE A 67 10.12 -8.75 -2.30
C ILE A 67 10.51 -9.81 -1.28
N SER A 68 11.36 -9.44 -0.33
CA SER A 68 11.49 -10.13 0.93
C SER A 68 10.61 -9.42 1.95
N THR A 69 9.69 -10.16 2.55
CA THR A 69 8.97 -9.70 3.74
C THR A 69 9.66 -10.32 4.96
N PRO A 70 9.60 -9.70 6.15
CA PRO A 70 10.24 -10.28 7.32
C PRO A 70 9.66 -11.65 7.74
N HIS A 71 8.49 -12.02 7.20
CA HIS A 71 7.67 -13.14 7.69
C HIS A 71 7.38 -14.20 6.61
N GLU A 72 7.49 -13.85 5.32
CA GLU A 72 7.18 -14.79 4.23
C GLU A 72 8.39 -15.66 3.91
N LYS A 73 8.17 -16.99 3.96
CA LYS A 73 9.21 -17.99 3.66
C LYS A 73 9.62 -18.00 2.19
N TYR A 74 8.75 -17.53 1.31
CA TYR A 74 8.95 -17.53 -0.13
C TYR A 74 8.86 -16.11 -0.67
N PRO A 75 9.89 -15.64 -1.40
CA PRO A 75 9.88 -14.28 -1.88
C PRO A 75 8.86 -14.09 -3.01
N THR A 76 8.16 -12.97 -2.97
CA THR A 76 7.11 -12.64 -3.94
C THR A 76 7.66 -11.70 -5.01
N THR A 77 7.43 -11.98 -6.30
CA THR A 77 7.91 -11.12 -7.39
C THR A 77 6.80 -10.24 -7.95
N PHE A 78 7.09 -8.93 -8.06
CA PHE A 78 6.23 -7.93 -8.69
C PHE A 78 6.91 -7.37 -9.94
N SER A 79 6.15 -7.16 -11.01
CA SER A 79 6.64 -6.45 -12.18
C SER A 79 6.32 -4.94 -12.14
N ASP A 80 7.32 -4.13 -12.45
CA ASP A 80 7.25 -2.68 -12.63
C ASP A 80 6.94 -2.37 -14.11
N HIS A 81 5.64 -2.27 -14.40
CA HIS A 81 5.13 -1.84 -15.70
C HIS A 81 4.26 -0.57 -15.56
N GLY A 82 4.55 0.27 -14.56
CA GLY A 82 3.77 1.47 -14.25
C GLY A 82 2.55 1.18 -13.39
N ILE A 83 1.36 1.18 -13.98
CA ILE A 83 0.08 0.99 -13.27
C ILE A 83 -0.06 -0.47 -12.80
N LEU A 84 -0.46 -0.64 -11.55
CA LEU A 84 -0.67 -1.95 -10.96
C LEU A 84 -1.87 -2.66 -11.57
N LYS A 85 -1.67 -3.94 -11.85
CA LYS A 85 -2.75 -4.86 -12.21
C LYS A 85 -3.49 -5.30 -10.93
N ASN A 86 -4.77 -5.64 -11.07
CA ASN A 86 -5.61 -6.10 -9.95
C ASN A 86 -5.00 -7.25 -9.13
N TYR A 87 -4.28 -8.18 -9.77
CA TYR A 87 -3.64 -9.27 -9.03
C TYR A 87 -2.49 -8.77 -8.14
N GLN A 88 -1.75 -7.75 -8.57
CA GLN A 88 -0.66 -7.15 -7.77
C GLN A 88 -1.25 -6.42 -6.56
N ILE A 89 -2.35 -5.70 -6.76
CA ILE A 89 -3.08 -5.03 -5.68
C ILE A 89 -3.56 -6.06 -4.65
N LYS A 90 -4.20 -7.16 -5.08
CA LYS A 90 -4.67 -8.22 -4.18
C LYS A 90 -3.53 -8.86 -3.39
N LEU A 91 -2.39 -9.12 -4.05
CA LEU A 91 -1.22 -9.70 -3.41
C LEU A 91 -0.59 -8.74 -2.39
N ALA A 92 -0.51 -7.46 -2.73
CA ALA A 92 -0.06 -6.41 -1.81
C ALA A 92 -0.94 -6.30 -0.57
N LEU A 93 -2.27 -6.32 -0.74
CA LEU A 93 -3.21 -6.30 0.37
C LEU A 93 -3.06 -7.52 1.28
N LYS A 94 -2.84 -8.71 0.70
CA LYS A 94 -2.57 -9.93 1.48
C LYS A 94 -1.32 -9.78 2.35
N ILE A 95 -0.22 -9.29 1.76
CA ILE A 95 1.04 -9.05 2.49
C ILE A 95 0.81 -8.02 3.61
N LEU A 96 0.10 -6.93 3.33
CA LEU A 96 -0.22 -5.92 4.35
C LEU A 96 -1.04 -6.49 5.50
N ASP A 97 -2.09 -7.25 5.21
CA ASP A 97 -2.94 -7.82 6.24
C ASP A 97 -2.17 -8.86 7.10
N GLU A 98 -1.21 -9.58 6.52
CA GLU A 98 -0.29 -10.46 7.26
C GLU A 98 0.61 -9.65 8.21
N LEU A 99 1.26 -8.59 7.71
CA LEU A 99 2.13 -7.72 8.51
C LEU A 99 1.37 -7.02 9.64
N GLU A 100 0.15 -6.56 9.38
CA GLU A 100 -0.70 -5.90 10.39
C GLU A 100 -1.27 -6.85 11.45
N SER A 101 -1.43 -8.13 11.12
CA SER A 101 -1.96 -9.12 12.07
C SER A 101 -0.93 -9.52 13.12
N GLU A 102 0.37 -9.45 12.81
CA GLU A 102 1.44 -9.81 13.74
C GLU A 102 1.85 -8.68 14.68
N ASP A 103 1.70 -7.40 14.30
CA ASP A 103 1.90 -6.25 15.20
C ASP A 103 0.90 -6.25 16.39
N LYS A 104 -0.20 -7.00 16.29
CA LYS A 104 -1.25 -7.10 17.31
C LYS A 104 -1.09 -8.28 18.27
N LYS A 105 0.02 -9.02 18.20
CA LYS A 105 0.23 -10.26 18.97
C LYS A 105 1.38 -10.12 19.96
#